data_AF-A0A819K9K5-F1
#
_entry.id   AF-A0A819K9K5-F1
#
_cell.length_a   1.000
_cell.length_b   1.000
_cell.length_c   1.000
_cell.angle_alpha   90.00
_cell.angle_beta   90.00
_cell.angle_gamma   90.00
#
_symmetry.space_group_name_H-M   'P 1'
#
loop_
_entity.id
_entity.type
_entity.pdbx_description
1 polymer ?
#
loop_
_entity_poly.entity_id
_entity_poly.type
_entity_poly.pdbx_seq_one_letter_code
_entity_poly.pdbx_strand_id
1 'polypeptide(L)'
;MPSEELIAWLDEYSQSHQNPINILIHKICVPTITITVIAMLWCLPIIPKNIRHIISIDQVGLINPSLIIIPIIAFYWNLSSTLAITMTLLFLILIILLILLEKNHVRIFRIALIIFILAWIGQFIGHEIEGKKPAFFKDLQFLLIGPLWTLTHAFKFMGIDY
;
A
#
# COMPACT_ATOMS: atom_id res chain seq x y z
N MET A 1 -2.77 -15.35 14.91
CA MET A 1 -1.95 -14.90 16.05
C MET A 1 -0.80 -14.13 15.45
N PRO A 2 -0.60 -12.89 15.87
CA PRO A 2 0.44 -12.04 15.33
C PRO A 2 1.80 -12.56 15.81
N SER A 3 2.81 -12.52 14.95
CA SER A 3 4.18 -12.79 15.37
C SER A 3 4.67 -11.75 16.39
N GLU A 4 5.64 -12.11 17.22
CA GLU A 4 6.31 -11.16 18.13
C GLU A 4 6.93 -10.00 17.36
N GLU A 5 7.49 -10.30 16.18
CA GLU A 5 8.05 -9.31 15.27
C GLU A 5 6.99 -8.30 14.80
N LEU A 6 5.79 -8.75 14.42
CA LEU A 6 4.70 -7.85 14.04
C LEU A 6 4.32 -6.93 15.21
N ILE A 7 4.22 -7.45 16.43
CA ILE A 7 3.89 -6.64 17.61
C ILE A 7 4.96 -5.56 17.81
N ALA A 8 6.24 -5.93 17.76
CA ALA A 8 7.35 -5.00 17.92
C ALA A 8 7.32 -3.88 16.86
N TRP A 9 7.10 -4.22 15.59
CA TRP A 9 6.99 -3.23 14.51
C TRP A 9 5.81 -2.28 14.69
N LEU A 10 4.64 -2.81 15.08
CA LEU A 10 3.44 -2.00 15.33
C LEU A 10 3.61 -1.07 16.52
N ASP A 11 4.26 -1.55 17.59
CA ASP A 11 4.54 -0.75 18.78
C ASP A 11 5.53 0.37 18.47
N GLU A 12 6.63 0.07 17.77
CA GLU A 12 7.60 1.09 17.35
C GLU A 12 6.97 2.12 16.41
N TYR A 13 6.18 1.68 15.41
CA TYR A 13 5.48 2.60 14.53
C TYR A 13 4.54 3.51 15.31
N SER A 14 3.81 2.96 16.29
CA SER A 14 2.89 3.71 17.15
C SER A 14 3.60 4.77 18.00
N GLN A 15 4.85 4.56 18.44
CA GLN A 15 5.59 5.56 19.20
C GLN A 15 5.80 6.88 18.44
N SER A 16 5.77 6.83 17.10
CA SER A 16 5.85 8.01 16.23
C SER A 16 4.50 8.60 15.82
N HIS A 17 3.40 8.03 16.28
CA HIS A 17 2.02 8.43 15.96
C HIS A 17 1.16 8.43 17.22
N GLN A 18 1.18 9.51 17.98
CA GLN A 18 0.40 9.67 19.21
C GLN A 18 -0.69 10.74 19.07
N ASN A 19 -0.48 11.76 18.23
CA ASN A 19 -1.45 12.82 18.03
C ASN A 19 -2.68 12.27 17.28
N PRO A 20 -3.92 12.41 17.82
CA PRO A 20 -5.13 11.91 17.17
C PRO A 20 -5.37 12.46 15.75
N ILE A 21 -4.97 13.70 15.49
CA ILE A 21 -5.08 14.32 14.16
C ILE A 21 -4.11 13.65 13.19
N ASN A 22 -2.86 13.45 13.61
CA ASN A 22 -1.85 12.75 12.80
C ASN A 22 -2.27 11.31 12.50
N ILE A 23 -2.79 10.59 13.50
CA ILE A 23 -3.34 9.24 13.36
C ILE A 23 -4.49 9.22 12.34
N LEU A 24 -5.42 10.18 12.40
CA LEU A 24 -6.54 10.26 11.45
C LEU A 24 -6.04 10.52 10.03
N ILE A 25 -5.10 11.45 9.86
CA ILE A 25 -4.46 11.73 8.57
C ILE A 25 -3.82 10.45 8.02
N HIS A 26 -3.06 9.73 8.85
CA HIS A 26 -2.42 8.47 8.45
C HIS A 26 -3.40 7.40 8.01
N LYS A 27 -4.52 7.24 8.74
CA LYS A 27 -5.57 6.28 8.38
C LYS A 27 -6.17 6.53 6.99
N ILE A 28 -6.10 7.76 6.47
CA ILE A 28 -6.57 8.11 5.12
C ILE A 28 -5.42 8.07 4.10
N CYS A 29 -4.32 8.75 4.40
CA CYS A 29 -3.21 8.92 3.47
C CYS A 29 -2.44 7.63 3.24
N VAL A 30 -2.20 6.80 4.26
CA VAL A 30 -1.41 5.56 4.09
C VAL A 30 -2.10 4.58 3.12
N PRO A 31 -3.39 4.21 3.27
CA PRO A 31 -4.06 3.36 2.29
C PRO A 31 -4.09 4.00 0.89
N THR A 32 -4.28 5.32 0.82
CA THR A 32 -4.29 6.07 -0.45
C THR A 32 -2.94 5.98 -1.16
N ILE A 33 -1.84 6.14 -0.42
CA ILE A 33 -0.48 5.99 -0.94
C ILE A 33 -0.24 4.55 -1.40
N THR A 34 -0.62 3.54 -0.61
CA THR A 34 -0.50 2.13 -1.02
C THR A 34 -1.22 1.85 -2.34
N ILE A 35 -2.49 2.28 -2.45
CA ILE A 35 -3.30 2.11 -3.66
C ILE A 35 -2.64 2.80 -4.87
N THR A 36 -2.25 4.06 -4.70
CA THR A 36 -1.70 4.86 -5.80
C THR A 36 -0.32 4.40 -6.26
N VAL A 37 0.53 3.90 -5.36
CA VAL A 37 1.81 3.28 -5.73
C VAL A 37 1.57 2.05 -6.59
N ILE A 38 0.69 1.13 -6.16
CA ILE A 38 0.37 -0.05 -6.96
C ILE A 38 -0.25 0.33 -8.31
N ALA A 39 -1.15 1.32 -8.34
CA ALA A 39 -1.75 1.82 -9.58
C ALA A 39 -0.73 2.46 -10.53
N MET A 40 0.27 3.18 -10.01
CA MET A 40 1.34 3.73 -10.84
C MET A 40 2.23 2.61 -11.39
N LEU A 41 2.60 1.63 -10.57
CA LEU A 41 3.36 0.46 -11.01
C LEU A 41 2.59 -0.34 -12.06
N TRP A 42 1.27 -0.49 -11.92
CA TRP A 42 0.40 -1.14 -12.91
C TRP A 42 0.59 -0.60 -14.33
N CYS A 43 0.73 0.72 -14.45
CA CYS A 43 0.85 1.39 -15.75
C CYS A 43 2.26 1.33 -16.36
N LEU A 44 3.27 0.81 -15.66
CA LEU A 44 4.64 0.77 -16.16
C LEU A 44 4.89 -0.50 -16.99
N PRO A 45 5.49 -0.39 -18.19
CA PRO A 45 5.82 -1.56 -18.99
C PRO A 45 7.05 -2.30 -18.42
N ILE A 46 6.96 -3.62 -18.24
CA ILE A 46 8.15 -4.49 -18.02
C ILE A 46 8.80 -4.85 -19.35
N ILE A 47 7.99 -5.07 -20.39
CA ILE A 47 8.47 -5.59 -21.67
C ILE A 47 8.80 -4.43 -22.61
N PRO A 48 10.03 -4.36 -23.14
CA PRO A 48 10.41 -3.40 -24.18
C PRO A 48 9.45 -3.45 -25.38
N LYS A 49 9.06 -2.27 -25.88
CA LYS A 49 8.05 -2.14 -26.97
C LYS A 49 8.38 -2.97 -28.22
N ASN A 50 9.67 -3.17 -28.50
CA ASN A 50 10.20 -3.94 -29.63
C ASN A 50 9.99 -5.46 -29.50
N ILE A 51 9.74 -6.00 -28.30
CA ILE A 51 9.53 -7.44 -28.06
C ILE A 51 8.04 -7.74 -27.82
N ARG A 52 7.23 -6.70 -27.59
CA ARG A 52 5.79 -6.81 -27.31
C ARG A 52 4.98 -7.47 -28.43
N HIS A 53 5.46 -7.42 -29.68
CA HIS A 53 4.81 -8.08 -30.83
C HIS A 53 5.16 -9.58 -30.96
N ILE A 54 6.24 -10.04 -30.33
CA ILE A 54 6.69 -11.44 -30.37
C ILE A 54 5.92 -12.28 -29.35
N ILE A 55 5.59 -11.67 -28.23
CA ILE A 55 4.82 -12.28 -27.16
C ILE A 55 3.36 -11.86 -27.42
N SER A 56 2.58 -12.73 -28.06
CA SER A 56 1.15 -12.58 -28.34
C SER A 56 0.29 -12.65 -27.06
N ILE A 57 0.71 -11.93 -26.02
CA ILE A 57 -0.02 -11.78 -24.78
C ILE A 57 -0.66 -10.40 -24.84
N ASP A 58 -1.92 -10.36 -25.25
CA ASP A 58 -2.80 -9.18 -25.13
C ASP A 58 -2.97 -8.73 -23.66
N GLN A 59 -2.47 -9.51 -22.69
CA GLN A 59 -2.50 -9.25 -21.25
C GLN A 59 -1.20 -8.62 -20.71
N VAL A 60 -0.51 -7.77 -21.48
CA VAL A 60 0.68 -7.02 -21.00
C VAL A 60 0.39 -6.24 -19.70
N GLY A 61 -0.88 -5.96 -19.40
CA GLY A 61 -1.31 -5.40 -18.12
C GLY A 61 -1.10 -6.30 -16.89
N LEU A 62 -0.95 -7.63 -17.02
CA LEU A 62 -0.74 -8.52 -15.85
C LEU A 62 0.73 -8.72 -15.48
N ILE A 63 1.66 -8.56 -16.43
CA ILE A 63 3.11 -8.68 -16.19
C ILE A 63 3.69 -7.27 -16.19
N ASN A 64 3.50 -6.59 -15.06
CA ASN A 64 3.99 -5.23 -14.82
C ASN A 64 4.63 -5.14 -13.41
N PRO A 65 5.31 -4.03 -13.04
CA PRO A 65 6.00 -3.92 -11.75
C PRO A 65 5.11 -4.04 -10.50
N SER A 66 3.78 -3.98 -10.62
CA SER A 66 2.83 -4.24 -9.53
C SER A 66 2.91 -5.68 -9.00
N LEU A 67 3.60 -6.60 -9.70
CA LEU A 67 3.94 -7.94 -9.19
C LEU A 67 4.76 -7.90 -7.90
N ILE A 68 5.30 -6.74 -7.50
CA ILE A 68 5.88 -6.52 -6.16
C ILE A 68 4.89 -6.84 -5.02
N ILE A 69 3.58 -6.90 -5.29
CA ILE A 69 2.58 -7.39 -4.33
C ILE A 69 2.91 -8.80 -3.84
N ILE A 70 3.45 -9.68 -4.69
CA ILE A 70 3.74 -11.08 -4.35
C ILE A 70 4.74 -11.17 -3.18
N PRO A 71 5.95 -10.59 -3.26
CA PRO A 71 6.87 -10.59 -2.12
C PRO A 71 6.34 -9.80 -0.92
N ILE A 72 5.52 -8.76 -1.11
CA ILE A 72 4.87 -8.04 0.01
C ILE A 72 3.89 -8.95 0.76
N ILE A 73 3.07 -9.73 0.06
CA ILE A 73 2.14 -10.68 0.68
C ILE A 73 2.91 -11.81 1.36
N ALA A 74 4.00 -12.31 0.76
CA ALA A 74 4.86 -13.30 1.41
C ALA A 74 5.46 -12.76 2.71
N PHE A 75 5.90 -11.50 2.72
CA PHE A 75 6.35 -10.81 3.93
C PHE A 75 5.23 -10.71 4.98
N TYR A 76 4.02 -10.29 4.59
CA TYR A 76 2.89 -10.21 5.52
C TYR A 76 2.46 -11.57 6.07
N TRP A 77 2.59 -12.64 5.28
CA TRP A 77 2.28 -14.00 5.73
C TRP A 77 3.17 -14.43 6.91
N ASN A 78 4.43 -13.99 6.91
CA ASN A 78 5.35 -14.24 8.04
C ASN A 78 4.96 -13.44 9.29
N LEU A 79 4.25 -12.32 9.13
CA LEU A 79 3.84 -11.45 10.24
C LEU A 79 2.52 -11.87 10.88
N SER A 80 1.47 -12.08 10.07
CA SER A 80 0.16 -12.61 10.48
C SER A 80 -0.60 -13.10 9.25
N SER A 81 -1.03 -14.37 9.27
CA SER A 81 -1.82 -14.95 8.18
C SER A 81 -3.15 -14.23 7.97
N THR A 82 -3.81 -13.78 9.05
CA THR A 82 -5.07 -13.03 8.95
C THR A 82 -4.87 -11.71 8.22
N LEU A 83 -3.86 -10.92 8.61
CA LEU A 83 -3.55 -9.66 7.92
C LEU A 83 -3.13 -9.90 6.47
N ALA A 84 -2.35 -10.95 6.20
CA ALA A 84 -1.92 -11.31 4.86
C ALA A 84 -3.10 -11.68 3.96
N ILE A 85 -4.06 -12.48 4.46
CA ILE A 85 -5.28 -12.83 3.74
C ILE A 85 -6.08 -11.57 3.42
N THR A 86 -6.27 -10.68 4.40
CA THR A 86 -7.01 -9.43 4.18
C THR A 86 -6.32 -8.50 3.19
N MET A 87 -5.01 -8.30 3.31
CA MET A 87 -4.23 -7.52 2.33
C MET A 87 -4.28 -8.15 0.93
N THR A 88 -4.27 -9.49 0.83
CA THR A 88 -4.44 -10.20 -0.43
C THR A 88 -5.80 -9.87 -1.07
N LEU A 89 -6.89 -9.94 -0.29
CA LEU A 89 -8.22 -9.60 -0.77
C LEU A 89 -8.31 -8.12 -1.22
N LEU A 90 -7.74 -7.20 -0.44
CA LEU A 90 -7.70 -5.77 -0.80
C LEU A 90 -6.92 -5.52 -2.09
N PHE A 91 -5.77 -6.17 -2.26
CA PHE A 91 -5.01 -6.08 -3.50
C PHE A 91 -5.73 -6.72 -4.67
N LEU A 92 -6.41 -7.86 -4.50
CA LEU A 92 -7.22 -8.46 -5.56
C LEU A 92 -8.34 -7.51 -6.02
N ILE A 93 -9.04 -6.87 -5.08
CA ILE A 93 -10.05 -5.84 -5.39
C ILE A 93 -9.41 -4.69 -6.17
N LEU A 94 -8.24 -4.22 -5.75
CA LEU A 94 -7.50 -3.17 -6.46
C LEU A 94 -7.11 -3.60 -7.89
N ILE A 95 -6.59 -4.80 -8.08
CA ILE A 95 -6.25 -5.33 -9.41
C ILE A 95 -7.48 -5.39 -10.31
N ILE A 96 -8.61 -5.91 -9.80
CA ILE A 96 -9.87 -5.94 -10.56
C ILE A 96 -10.30 -4.52 -10.95
N LEU A 97 -10.23 -3.56 -10.03
CA LEU A 97 -10.54 -2.16 -10.32
C LEU A 97 -9.62 -1.59 -11.41
N LEU A 98 -8.31 -1.83 -11.34
CA LEU A 98 -7.35 -1.34 -12.33
C LEU A 98 -7.61 -1.92 -13.72
N ILE A 99 -7.93 -3.22 -13.82
CA ILE A 99 -8.35 -3.85 -15.08
C ILE A 99 -9.60 -3.17 -15.65
N LEU A 100 -10.61 -2.90 -14.80
CA LEU A 100 -11.84 -2.22 -15.24
C LEU A 100 -11.56 -0.78 -15.69
N LEU A 101 -10.73 -0.03 -14.97
CA LEU A 101 -10.37 1.34 -15.33
C LEU A 101 -9.57 1.38 -16.64
N GLU A 102 -8.65 0.43 -16.85
CA GLU A 102 -7.86 0.32 -18.08
C GLU A 102 -8.75 -0.02 -19.28
N LYS A 103 -9.69 -0.97 -19.11
CA LYS A 103 -10.69 -1.32 -20.13
C LYS A 103 -11.56 -0.13 -20.54
N ASN A 104 -11.81 0.80 -19.61
CA ASN A 104 -12.55 2.04 -19.87
C ASN A 104 -11.65 3.22 -20.28
N HIS A 105 -10.38 2.96 -20.65
CA HIS A 105 -9.41 3.96 -21.10
C HIS A 105 -9.18 5.12 -20.13
N VAL A 106 -9.34 4.86 -18.83
CA VAL A 106 -9.08 5.85 -17.78
C VAL A 106 -7.57 6.13 -17.71
N ARG A 107 -7.21 7.40 -17.50
CA ARG A 107 -5.80 7.84 -17.34
C ARG A 107 -5.26 7.51 -15.94
N ILE A 108 -5.19 6.22 -15.60
CA ILE A 108 -4.86 5.71 -14.26
C ILE A 108 -3.60 6.37 -13.71
N PHE A 109 -2.48 6.32 -14.44
CA PHE A 109 -1.19 6.85 -13.95
C PHE A 109 -1.28 8.34 -13.55
N ARG A 110 -1.93 9.17 -14.36
CA ARG A 110 -2.07 10.61 -14.08
C ARG A 110 -2.91 10.86 -12.82
N ILE A 111 -4.03 10.15 -12.70
CA ILE A 111 -4.92 10.27 -11.55
C ILE A 111 -4.20 9.78 -10.28
N ALA A 112 -3.57 8.60 -10.34
CA ALA A 112 -2.82 8.03 -9.24
C ALA A 112 -1.67 8.95 -8.79
N LEU A 113 -0.92 9.54 -9.73
CA LEU A 113 0.16 10.47 -9.41
C LEU A 113 -0.33 11.73 -8.67
N ILE A 114 -1.44 12.32 -9.12
CA ILE A 114 -2.03 13.50 -8.46
C ILE A 114 -2.46 13.15 -7.03
N ILE A 115 -3.19 12.04 -6.87
CA ILE A 115 -3.66 11.59 -5.57
C ILE A 115 -2.48 11.22 -4.65
N PHE A 116 -1.45 10.58 -5.18
CA PHE A 116 -0.23 10.22 -4.46
C PHE A 116 0.46 11.46 -3.88
N ILE A 117 0.64 12.51 -4.70
CA ILE A 117 1.25 13.78 -4.26
C ILE A 117 0.40 14.42 -3.15
N LEU A 118 -0.90 14.51 -3.33
CA LEU A 118 -1.81 15.09 -2.32
C LEU A 118 -1.79 14.30 -1.00
N ALA A 119 -1.78 12.96 -1.08
CA ALA A 119 -1.72 12.10 0.10
C ALA A 119 -0.39 12.24 0.86
N TRP A 120 0.73 12.38 0.14
CA TRP A 120 2.03 12.66 0.76
C TRP A 120 2.10 14.03 1.42
N ILE A 121 1.56 15.06 0.78
CA ILE A 121 1.42 16.39 1.42
C ILE A 121 0.62 16.26 2.73
N GLY A 122 -0.49 15.52 2.70
CA GLY A 122 -1.26 15.18 3.89
C GLY A 122 -0.42 14.49 4.97
N GLN A 123 0.30 13.41 4.63
CA GLN A 123 1.18 12.72 5.57
C GLN A 123 2.22 13.65 6.21
N PHE A 124 2.87 14.50 5.41
CA PHE A 124 3.86 15.43 5.94
C PHE A 124 3.23 16.46 6.88
N ILE A 125 2.07 17.00 6.55
CA ILE A 125 1.31 17.88 7.46
C ILE A 125 1.01 17.15 8.78
N GLY A 126 0.58 15.89 8.72
CA GLY A 126 0.35 15.07 9.91
C GLY A 126 1.60 14.94 10.79
N HIS A 127 2.76 14.69 10.17
CA HIS A 127 4.04 14.60 10.89
C HIS A 127 4.54 15.94 11.45
N GLU A 128 4.30 17.05 10.76
CA GLU A 128 4.57 18.38 11.31
C GLU A 128 3.73 18.65 12.57
N ILE A 129 2.46 18.24 12.57
CA ILE A 129 1.57 18.34 13.75
C ILE A 129 2.05 17.42 14.89
N GLU A 130 2.57 16.24 14.57
CA GLU A 130 3.13 15.31 15.55
C GLU A 130 4.47 15.80 16.14
N GLY A 131 5.23 16.61 15.39
CA GLY A 131 6.57 17.04 15.77
C GLY A 131 7.63 15.93 15.68
N LYS A 132 7.30 14.80 15.03
CA LYS A 132 8.20 13.66 14.81
C LYS A 132 8.33 13.38 13.32
N LYS A 133 9.55 13.10 12.89
CA LYS A 133 9.83 12.70 11.50
C LYS A 133 9.13 11.38 11.16
N PRO A 134 8.73 11.17 9.89
CA PRO A 134 8.19 9.90 9.44
C PRO A 134 9.10 8.71 9.75
N ALA A 135 8.49 7.60 10.20
CA ALA A 135 9.21 6.40 10.63
C ALA A 135 10.08 5.80 9.50
N PHE A 136 9.65 5.92 8.24
CA PHE A 136 10.41 5.38 7.10
C PHE A 136 11.76 6.06 6.85
N PHE A 137 12.02 7.23 7.46
CA PHE A 137 13.37 7.82 7.46
C PHE A 137 14.36 7.02 8.31
N LYS A 138 13.88 6.23 9.28
CA LYS A 138 14.72 5.30 10.05
C LYS A 138 14.94 4.00 9.28
N ASP A 139 13.84 3.42 8.78
CA ASP A 139 13.85 2.16 8.04
C ASP A 139 12.72 2.15 6.99
N LEU A 140 13.08 1.90 5.73
CA LEU A 140 12.15 1.76 4.60
C LEU A 140 11.06 0.70 4.85
N GLN A 141 11.31 -0.31 5.70
CA GLN A 141 10.32 -1.32 6.08
C GLN A 141 9.05 -0.71 6.69
N PHE A 142 9.15 0.46 7.33
CA PHE A 142 7.97 1.14 7.87
C PHE A 142 6.95 1.57 6.80
N LEU A 143 7.35 1.62 5.52
CA LEU A 143 6.40 1.78 4.40
C LEU A 143 5.50 0.55 4.23
N LEU A 144 6.00 -0.65 4.57
CA LEU A 144 5.23 -1.90 4.55
C LEU A 144 4.44 -2.10 5.85
N ILE A 145 4.94 -1.58 6.98
CA ILE A 145 4.26 -1.67 8.28
C ILE A 145 3.08 -0.68 8.39
N GLY A 146 3.19 0.55 7.85
CA GLY A 146 2.12 1.54 7.92
C GLY A 146 0.74 1.05 7.43
N PRO A 147 0.64 0.35 6.29
CA PRO A 147 -0.61 -0.26 5.84
C PRO A 147 -1.18 -1.28 6.83
N LEU A 148 -0.35 -2.16 7.39
CA LEU A 148 -0.76 -3.10 8.43
C LEU A 148 -1.20 -2.39 9.71
N TRP A 149 -0.49 -1.34 10.11
CA TRP A 149 -0.87 -0.52 11.26
C TRP A 149 -2.25 0.12 11.07
N THR A 150 -2.56 0.60 9.86
CA THR A 150 -3.89 1.13 9.55
C THR A 150 -4.96 0.03 9.57
N LEU A 151 -4.65 -1.14 9.00
CA LEU A 151 -5.55 -2.28 8.97
C LEU A 151 -5.86 -2.81 10.38
N THR A 152 -4.85 -2.92 11.24
CA THR A 152 -5.02 -3.37 12.63
C THR A 152 -5.86 -2.40 13.46
N HIS A 153 -5.78 -1.09 13.19
CA HIS A 153 -6.72 -0.12 13.78
C HIS A 153 -8.17 -0.36 13.35
N ALA A 154 -8.40 -0.69 12.07
CA ALA A 154 -9.72 -1.03 11.57
C ALA A 154 -10.23 -2.33 12.22
N PHE A 155 -9.36 -3.33 12.38
CA PHE A 155 -9.69 -4.61 13.02
C PHE A 155 -10.07 -4.44 14.48
N LYS A 156 -9.28 -3.67 15.25
CA LYS A 156 -9.61 -3.31 16.64
C LYS A 156 -10.97 -2.64 16.75
N PHE A 157 -11.30 -1.75 15.82
CA PHE A 157 -12.62 -1.10 15.78
C PHE A 157 -13.76 -2.09 15.47
N MET A 158 -13.51 -3.10 14.63
CA MET A 158 -14.48 -4.14 14.26
C MET A 158 -14.53 -5.33 15.24
N GLY A 159 -13.64 -5.38 16.24
CA GLY A 159 -13.52 -6.53 17.16
C GLY A 159 -12.99 -7.80 16.49
N ILE A 160 -12.13 -7.66 15.46
CA ILE A 160 -11.53 -8.77 14.72
C ILE A 160 -10.10 -9.01 15.24
N ASP A 161 -9.82 -10.25 15.64
CA ASP A 161 -8.47 -10.69 16.02
C ASP A 161 -7.63 -11.05 14.78
N TYR A 162 -6.30 -10.94 14.88
CA TYR A 162 -5.35 -11.21 13.79
C TYR A 162 -4.08 -11.92 14.28
#